data_AF-A0A644TWG3-F1
#
_entry.id   AF-A0A644TWG3-F1
#
_cell.length_a   1.000
_cell.length_b   1.000
_cell.length_c   1.000
_cell.angle_alpha   90.00
_cell.angle_beta   90.00
_cell.angle_gamma   90.00
#
_symmetry.space_group_name_H-M   'P 1'
#
loop_
_entity.id
_entity.type
_entity.pdbx_description
1 polymer ?
#
loop_
_entity_poly.entity_id
_entity_poly.type
_entity_poly.pdbx_seq_one_letter_code
_entity_poly.pdbx_strand_id
1 'polypeptide(L)'
;MILINNNINILCVIYYKYNNALEFMNFNFLFYGDYMSFKEAIFKRFNYKKRNSFIKINIEKISNNTVYSNMDISNELDEFFIKKSSYIEYINIGRKLNQVPEGILIIPFLCNVLPISWMFDSKIIINEIDKTFYNSIGVIKNKYSLLYPKCDFKGELIVKNIVDYEMDNTENYLSFFSLGVDSTSTVISNIDKNLTLVTIRGSDIPLEEKNGWKYISEKIADFSNEFDLDTLFIKSDFRKLINTGILSKKFSEILEDNWWHGLQHGMSIISHAIPYAYLYDINNILIASTYSKSESKLLGMDEIPCASCPSVDNEIKFAKNGIVFHDGVENSRQDKIGIITNYCDNNNKKDFLHVCWEKTDGKNCNLCEKCSRTIMGILSEKKDPNLYGFNVNDKTFENIKKNINLFSKNKVTNVLWIGIQEKFLEDIEYWNDDKNINWFLYMDLSFK
;
A
#
# COMPACT_ATOMS: atom_id res chain seq x y z
N MET A 1 -8.57 -11.20 57.34
CA MET A 1 -8.89 -10.06 58.22
C MET A 1 -7.58 -9.30 58.41
N ILE A 2 -7.27 -8.22 57.67
CA ILE A 2 -7.81 -6.84 57.82
C ILE A 2 -7.46 -6.35 59.24
N LEU A 3 -6.64 -5.34 59.53
CA LEU A 3 -6.10 -4.14 58.85
C LEU A 3 -4.74 -3.79 59.56
N ILE A 4 -3.85 -2.97 59.03
CA ILE A 4 -3.80 -1.52 59.32
C ILE A 4 -2.84 -0.81 58.34
N ASN A 5 -3.34 0.34 57.89
CA ASN A 5 -2.78 1.44 57.10
C ASN A 5 -1.32 1.81 57.37
N ASN A 6 -0.65 2.32 56.32
CA ASN A 6 0.40 3.33 56.50
C ASN A 6 0.22 4.50 55.52
N ASN A 7 0.16 5.70 56.10
CA ASN A 7 0.03 7.00 55.47
C ASN A 7 1.40 7.54 55.00
N ILE A 8 1.41 8.04 53.76
CA ILE A 8 1.83 9.39 53.31
C ILE A 8 2.97 10.11 54.05
N ASN A 9 4.05 10.39 53.30
CA ASN A 9 4.87 11.64 53.21
C ASN A 9 6.17 11.22 52.46
N ILE A 10 6.69 11.87 51.41
CA ILE A 10 7.20 13.24 51.28
C ILE A 10 7.37 13.58 49.78
N LEU A 11 7.10 14.84 49.45
CA LEU A 11 7.26 15.52 48.15
C LEU A 11 8.70 16.01 47.89
N CYS A 12 9.02 16.13 46.58
CA CYS A 12 9.87 17.13 45.91
C CYS A 12 11.38 16.90 45.60
N VAL A 13 11.64 16.75 44.28
CA VAL A 13 12.56 17.46 43.34
C VAL A 13 14.03 17.78 43.74
N ILE A 14 15.01 17.43 42.86
CA ILE A 14 16.08 18.28 42.24
C ILE A 14 17.41 17.52 41.92
N TYR A 15 17.78 17.53 40.62
CA TYR A 15 19.10 17.67 39.93
C TYR A 15 20.43 16.92 40.28
N TYR A 16 21.04 16.41 39.19
CA TYR A 16 22.45 16.44 38.74
C TYR A 16 23.56 15.45 39.18
N LYS A 17 24.32 15.07 38.12
CA LYS A 17 25.72 14.60 38.02
C LYS A 17 26.06 13.15 38.41
N TYR A 18 26.58 12.38 37.44
CA TYR A 18 28.00 11.97 37.41
C TYR A 18 28.41 11.48 36.02
N ASN A 19 29.58 11.91 35.57
CA ASN A 19 30.20 11.65 34.28
C ASN A 19 31.63 11.14 34.53
N ASN A 20 32.09 10.21 33.69
CA ASN A 20 33.48 9.85 33.36
C ASN A 20 34.43 9.31 34.44
N ALA A 21 34.97 8.10 34.21
CA ALA A 21 36.37 7.91 33.82
C ALA A 21 36.67 6.41 33.53
N LEU A 22 37.03 6.14 32.26
CA LEU A 22 37.77 4.97 31.80
C LEU A 22 39.26 5.30 31.94
N GLU A 23 40.05 4.47 32.62
CA GLU A 23 41.46 4.21 32.25
C GLU A 23 42.10 3.05 33.06
N PHE A 24 42.80 2.19 32.32
CA PHE A 24 43.89 1.26 32.67
C PHE A 24 43.71 0.20 33.78
N MET A 25 43.72 -1.08 33.38
CA MET A 25 44.62 -2.07 33.99
C MET A 25 44.85 -3.30 33.09
N ASN A 26 46.13 -3.51 32.76
CA ASN A 26 46.71 -4.71 32.12
C ASN A 26 46.55 -5.95 33.02
N PHE A 27 46.24 -7.12 32.44
CA PHE A 27 46.65 -8.41 33.02
C PHE A 27 47.08 -9.42 31.94
N ASN A 28 48.24 -10.03 32.21
CA ASN A 28 48.96 -11.00 31.39
C ASN A 28 48.28 -12.38 31.31
N PHE A 29 48.43 -13.04 30.16
CA PHE A 29 48.10 -14.44 29.91
C PHE A 29 49.17 -15.41 30.46
N LEU A 30 48.74 -16.56 30.98
CA LEU A 30 49.53 -17.78 31.15
C LEU A 30 48.74 -18.96 30.53
N PHE A 31 49.43 -19.74 29.69
CA PHE A 31 48.93 -20.83 28.83
C PHE A 31 48.51 -22.08 29.61
N TYR A 32 47.49 -22.82 29.11
CA TYR A 32 47.57 -24.24 28.71
C TYR A 32 46.20 -24.75 28.21
N GLY A 33 46.16 -25.31 26.99
CA GLY A 33 45.05 -26.12 26.46
C GLY A 33 44.11 -25.39 25.49
N ASP A 34 44.32 -25.59 24.18
CA ASP A 34 43.42 -25.33 23.03
C ASP A 34 42.35 -24.23 23.21
N TYR A 35 42.81 -22.99 23.39
CA TYR A 35 41.96 -21.81 23.27
C TYR A 35 41.92 -21.35 21.81
N MET A 36 40.91 -21.83 21.10
CA MET A 36 40.33 -21.10 19.97
C MET A 36 40.16 -19.63 20.39
N SER A 37 40.72 -18.68 19.64
CA SER A 37 40.76 -17.29 20.09
C SER A 37 39.34 -16.78 20.35
N PHE A 38 39.13 -15.98 21.41
CA PHE A 38 37.82 -15.36 21.68
C PHE A 38 37.31 -14.57 20.44
N LYS A 39 38.24 -14.11 19.59
CA LYS A 39 37.97 -13.51 18.28
C LYS A 39 37.46 -14.53 17.24
N GLU A 40 38.02 -15.74 17.16
CA GLU A 40 37.52 -16.85 16.30
C GLU A 40 36.24 -17.51 16.83
N ALA A 41 36.06 -17.56 18.15
CA ALA A 41 34.81 -17.98 18.77
C ALA A 41 33.70 -16.95 18.54
N ILE A 42 34.00 -15.65 18.59
CA ILE A 42 33.10 -14.58 18.15
C ILE A 42 32.91 -14.62 16.63
N PHE A 43 33.94 -14.90 15.82
CA PHE A 43 33.80 -15.01 14.36
C PHE A 43 33.01 -16.24 13.90
N LYS A 44 33.05 -17.36 14.64
CA LYS A 44 32.21 -18.54 14.38
C LYS A 44 30.82 -18.45 15.02
N ARG A 45 30.64 -17.67 16.09
CA ARG A 45 29.36 -17.49 16.79
C ARG A 45 28.55 -16.29 16.28
N PHE A 46 29.20 -15.29 15.68
CA PHE A 46 28.63 -14.39 14.66
C PHE A 46 28.62 -15.12 13.31
N ASN A 47 27.88 -16.22 13.28
CA ASN A 47 27.66 -17.08 12.12
C ASN A 47 27.68 -16.29 10.80
N TYR A 48 28.82 -16.38 10.14
CA TYR A 48 28.97 -16.85 8.78
C TYR A 48 27.94 -17.97 8.44
N LYS A 49 26.64 -17.65 8.41
CA LYS A 49 25.82 -18.15 7.31
C LYS A 49 26.38 -17.43 6.11
N LYS A 50 27.17 -18.15 5.30
CA LYS A 50 27.30 -17.79 3.88
C LYS A 50 25.91 -17.35 3.41
N ARG A 51 25.79 -16.13 2.87
CA ARG A 51 24.55 -15.68 2.20
C ARG A 51 24.26 -16.64 1.06
N ASN A 52 23.55 -17.72 1.36
CA ASN A 52 23.18 -18.78 0.42
C ASN A 52 21.78 -18.55 -0.15
N SER A 53 20.97 -17.70 0.48
CA SER A 53 19.64 -17.43 -0.03
C SER A 53 19.68 -16.43 -1.17
N PHE A 54 19.14 -16.84 -2.32
CA PHE A 54 19.11 -16.07 -3.54
C PHE A 54 17.78 -16.23 -4.25
N ILE A 55 17.46 -15.22 -5.06
CA ILE A 55 16.33 -15.21 -5.99
C ILE A 55 16.86 -14.69 -7.32
N LYS A 56 16.97 -15.55 -8.32
CA LYS A 56 17.37 -15.17 -9.67
C LYS A 56 16.12 -15.01 -10.52
N ILE A 57 15.86 -13.81 -11.04
CA ILE A 57 14.67 -13.50 -11.83
C ILE A 57 15.08 -13.30 -13.29
N ASN A 58 14.35 -13.90 -14.23
CA ASN A 58 14.58 -13.69 -15.67
C ASN A 58 13.24 -13.48 -16.38
N ILE A 59 13.23 -12.65 -17.43
CA ILE A 59 12.14 -12.63 -18.41
C ILE A 59 12.35 -13.83 -19.34
N GLU A 60 11.39 -14.77 -19.34
CA GLU A 60 11.47 -15.98 -20.16
C GLU A 60 11.11 -15.68 -21.61
N LYS A 61 10.02 -14.94 -21.82
CA LYS A 61 9.52 -14.55 -23.14
C LYS A 61 8.49 -13.43 -23.06
N ILE A 62 8.27 -12.80 -24.20
CA ILE A 62 7.14 -11.90 -24.45
C ILE A 62 6.29 -12.53 -25.55
N SER A 63 4.99 -12.67 -25.31
CA SER A 63 4.05 -13.21 -26.30
C SER A 63 2.67 -12.60 -26.09
N ASN A 64 2.00 -12.15 -27.15
CA ASN A 64 0.64 -11.59 -27.11
C ASN A 64 0.44 -10.54 -26.01
N ASN A 65 1.28 -9.50 -25.98
CA ASN A 65 1.28 -8.46 -24.95
C ASN A 65 1.33 -9.01 -23.51
N THR A 66 1.94 -10.19 -23.34
CA THR A 66 2.16 -10.82 -22.05
C THR A 66 3.65 -11.02 -21.81
N VAL A 67 4.11 -10.55 -20.66
CA VAL A 67 5.47 -10.78 -20.16
C VAL A 67 5.43 -11.99 -19.25
N TYR A 68 6.25 -13.01 -19.56
CA TYR A 68 6.41 -14.19 -18.72
C TYR A 68 7.77 -14.11 -18.04
N SER A 69 7.78 -14.30 -16.73
CA SER A 69 9.00 -14.37 -15.94
C SER A 69 9.09 -15.69 -15.18
N ASN A 70 10.31 -16.09 -14.89
CA ASN A 70 10.62 -17.22 -14.04
C ASN A 70 11.66 -16.85 -12.99
N MET A 71 11.71 -17.64 -11.94
CA MET A 71 12.62 -17.48 -10.82
C MET A 71 13.27 -18.81 -10.44
N ASP A 72 14.56 -18.73 -10.18
CA ASP A 72 15.30 -19.77 -9.45
C ASP A 72 15.56 -19.28 -8.03
N ILE A 73 15.21 -20.10 -7.04
CA ILE A 73 15.10 -19.70 -5.64
C ILE A 73 15.80 -20.75 -4.78
N SER A 74 16.66 -20.28 -3.87
CA SER A 74 17.30 -21.11 -2.85
C SER A 74 16.27 -21.78 -1.93
N ASN A 75 16.52 -23.02 -1.51
CA ASN A 75 15.61 -23.81 -0.68
C ASN A 75 15.13 -23.09 0.59
N GLU A 76 15.95 -22.25 1.20
CA GLU A 76 15.63 -21.50 2.41
C GLU A 76 14.48 -20.49 2.24
N LEU A 77 14.16 -20.11 1.00
CA LEU A 77 13.09 -19.18 0.68
C LEU A 77 11.87 -19.85 0.05
N ASP A 78 11.96 -21.14 -0.31
CA ASP A 78 10.97 -21.84 -1.13
C ASP A 78 9.56 -21.80 -0.51
N GLU A 79 9.43 -21.91 0.82
CA GLU A 79 8.15 -21.85 1.51
C GLU A 79 7.38 -20.52 1.35
N PHE A 80 8.09 -19.42 1.04
CA PHE A 80 7.50 -18.09 0.86
C PHE A 80 7.00 -17.85 -0.56
N PHE A 81 7.20 -18.80 -1.48
CA PHE A 81 6.75 -18.72 -2.87
C PHE A 81 5.77 -19.86 -3.16
N ILE A 82 4.60 -19.50 -3.69
CA ILE A 82 3.61 -20.49 -4.15
C ILE A 82 3.99 -20.99 -5.55
N LYS A 83 4.63 -20.13 -6.35
CA LYS A 83 5.07 -20.42 -7.71
C LYS A 83 6.46 -19.86 -7.97
N LYS A 84 7.11 -20.39 -9.00
CA LYS A 84 8.41 -19.93 -9.50
C LYS A 84 8.32 -19.24 -10.86
N SER A 85 7.10 -18.98 -11.34
CA SER A 85 6.83 -18.25 -12.57
C SER A 85 5.60 -17.37 -12.39
N SER A 86 5.56 -16.29 -13.15
CA SER A 86 4.48 -15.31 -13.12
C SER A 86 4.31 -14.68 -14.49
N TYR A 87 3.16 -14.04 -14.71
CA TYR A 87 2.89 -13.32 -15.94
C TYR A 87 2.20 -11.98 -15.69
N ILE A 88 2.38 -11.07 -16.63
CA ILE A 88 1.67 -9.78 -16.70
C ILE A 88 1.23 -9.57 -18.14
N GLU A 89 -0.07 -9.51 -18.35
CA GLU A 89 -0.75 -9.31 -19.63
C GLU A 89 -1.30 -7.88 -19.68
N TYR A 90 -0.94 -7.14 -20.72
CA TYR A 90 -1.45 -5.79 -21.01
C TYR A 90 -2.52 -5.90 -22.09
N ILE A 91 -3.78 -5.71 -21.70
CA ILE A 91 -4.94 -6.04 -22.52
C ILE A 91 -5.19 -4.94 -23.56
N ASN A 92 -5.39 -5.32 -24.82
CA ASN A 92 -5.81 -4.46 -25.93
C ASN A 92 -4.95 -3.19 -26.16
N ILE A 93 -3.65 -3.27 -25.89
CA ILE A 93 -2.73 -2.16 -26.19
C ILE A 93 -2.40 -2.09 -27.69
N GLY A 94 -2.33 -0.86 -28.23
CA GLY A 94 -2.03 -0.59 -29.64
C GLY A 94 -0.55 -0.69 -30.05
N ARG A 95 0.39 -0.61 -29.09
CA ARG A 95 1.84 -0.81 -29.30
C ARG A 95 2.28 -2.20 -28.85
N LYS A 96 3.44 -2.68 -29.31
CA LYS A 96 3.92 -4.03 -29.01
C LYS A 96 4.89 -4.02 -27.83
N LEU A 97 4.65 -4.82 -26.80
CA LEU A 97 5.53 -4.90 -25.61
C LEU A 97 6.98 -5.30 -25.91
N ASN A 98 7.26 -5.96 -27.03
CA ASN A 98 8.63 -6.29 -27.42
C ASN A 98 9.50 -5.07 -27.76
N GLN A 99 8.91 -3.87 -27.81
CA GLN A 99 9.60 -2.59 -27.91
C GLN A 99 10.13 -2.09 -26.56
N VAL A 100 9.64 -2.64 -25.45
CA VAL A 100 10.08 -2.29 -24.10
C VAL A 100 11.33 -3.12 -23.75
N PRO A 101 12.42 -2.51 -23.26
CA PRO A 101 13.64 -3.24 -22.92
C PRO A 101 13.47 -4.12 -21.67
N GLU A 102 14.29 -5.17 -21.57
CA GLU A 102 14.26 -6.13 -20.46
C GLU A 102 14.38 -5.44 -19.10
N GLY A 103 15.29 -4.47 -18.97
CA GLY A 103 15.51 -3.71 -17.74
C GLY A 103 14.32 -2.88 -17.26
N ILE A 104 13.33 -2.62 -18.12
CA ILE A 104 12.04 -2.00 -17.74
C ILE A 104 10.99 -3.10 -17.47
N LEU A 105 10.93 -4.14 -18.31
CA LEU A 105 9.97 -5.25 -18.19
C LEU A 105 10.12 -6.06 -16.90
N ILE A 106 11.31 -6.10 -16.31
CA ILE A 106 11.60 -6.83 -15.07
C ILE A 106 11.06 -6.13 -13.81
N ILE A 107 10.84 -4.81 -13.88
CA ILE A 107 10.53 -3.96 -12.70
C ILE A 107 9.30 -4.47 -11.92
N PRO A 108 8.15 -4.80 -12.55
CA PRO A 108 7.00 -5.35 -11.83
C PRO A 108 7.29 -6.60 -10.99
N PHE A 109 8.06 -7.54 -11.56
CA PHE A 109 8.42 -8.79 -10.89
C PHE A 109 9.42 -8.52 -9.75
N LEU A 110 10.39 -7.63 -9.99
CA LEU A 110 11.36 -7.22 -9.00
C LEU A 110 10.70 -6.55 -7.79
N CYS A 111 9.79 -5.58 -8.02
CA CYS A 111 9.04 -4.89 -6.96
C CYS A 111 8.24 -5.86 -6.08
N ASN A 112 7.70 -6.92 -6.66
CA ASN A 112 6.97 -7.92 -5.90
C ASN A 112 7.86 -8.73 -4.94
N VAL A 113 9.16 -8.85 -5.24
CA VAL A 113 10.11 -9.72 -4.55
C VAL A 113 11.09 -8.96 -3.63
N LEU A 114 11.34 -7.67 -3.91
CA LEU A 114 12.24 -6.81 -3.14
C LEU A 114 12.01 -6.89 -1.61
N PRO A 115 10.76 -6.78 -1.09
CA PRO A 115 10.51 -6.87 0.34
C PRO A 115 10.97 -8.20 0.97
N ILE A 116 10.81 -9.32 0.25
CA ILE A 116 11.30 -10.63 0.71
C ILE A 116 12.82 -10.59 0.82
N SER A 117 13.51 -10.14 -0.22
CA SER A 117 14.97 -10.02 -0.19
C SER A 117 15.45 -9.17 0.98
N TRP A 118 14.81 -8.03 1.23
CA TRP A 118 15.19 -7.14 2.32
C TRP A 118 15.04 -7.77 3.69
N MET A 119 13.88 -8.40 3.96
CA MET A 119 13.55 -8.99 5.26
C MET A 119 14.33 -10.28 5.56
N PHE A 120 14.79 -11.00 4.54
CA PHE A 120 15.55 -12.25 4.68
C PHE A 120 17.04 -12.10 4.41
N ASP A 121 17.57 -10.88 4.26
CA ASP A 121 18.98 -10.61 3.87
C ASP A 121 19.44 -11.48 2.69
N SER A 122 18.58 -11.57 1.67
CA SER A 122 18.80 -12.44 0.51
C SER A 122 19.21 -11.65 -0.72
N LYS A 123 19.91 -12.31 -1.64
CA LYS A 123 20.38 -11.69 -2.89
C LYS A 123 19.34 -11.83 -3.99
N ILE A 124 18.98 -10.75 -4.67
CA ILE A 124 18.28 -10.82 -5.94
C ILE A 124 19.30 -10.73 -7.07
N ILE A 125 19.19 -11.58 -8.08
CA ILE A 125 20.09 -11.60 -9.24
C ILE A 125 19.27 -11.39 -10.51
N ILE A 126 19.58 -10.36 -11.27
CA ILE A 126 18.92 -10.05 -12.56
C ILE A 126 19.95 -9.68 -13.64
N ASN A 127 19.55 -9.82 -14.91
CA ASN A 127 20.41 -9.49 -16.04
C ASN A 127 20.55 -7.98 -16.23
N GLU A 128 19.43 -7.27 -16.31
CA GLU A 128 19.39 -5.85 -16.66
C GLU A 128 18.37 -5.09 -15.84
N ILE A 129 18.62 -3.81 -15.59
CA ILE A 129 17.64 -2.90 -14.98
C ILE A 129 17.82 -1.47 -15.49
N ASP A 130 16.73 -0.72 -15.49
CA ASP A 130 16.76 0.74 -15.61
C ASP A 130 17.58 1.38 -14.48
N LYS A 131 18.51 2.27 -14.85
CA LYS A 131 19.40 2.99 -13.92
C LYS A 131 18.63 3.90 -12.97
N THR A 132 17.58 4.55 -13.46
CA THR A 132 16.80 5.51 -12.66
C THR A 132 16.03 4.75 -11.57
N PHE A 133 15.38 3.65 -11.94
CA PHE A 133 14.73 2.76 -10.99
C PHE A 133 15.73 2.10 -10.04
N TYR A 134 16.88 1.62 -10.54
CA TYR A 134 17.93 1.04 -9.68
C TYR A 134 18.37 1.97 -8.56
N ASN A 135 18.60 3.25 -8.87
CA ASN A 135 18.97 4.26 -7.88
C ASN A 135 17.85 4.50 -6.85
N SER A 136 16.59 4.38 -7.27
CA SER A 136 15.42 4.54 -6.42
C SER A 136 15.30 3.44 -5.36
N ILE A 137 15.73 2.20 -5.67
CA ILE A 137 15.60 1.03 -4.77
C ILE A 137 16.26 1.28 -3.40
N GLY A 138 17.46 1.89 -3.39
CA GLY A 138 18.18 2.19 -2.15
C GLY A 138 17.44 3.20 -1.28
N VAL A 139 16.87 4.24 -1.90
CA VAL A 139 16.07 5.27 -1.23
C VAL A 139 14.79 4.65 -0.66
N ILE A 140 14.07 3.89 -1.48
CA ILE A 140 12.84 3.18 -1.07
C ILE A 140 13.11 2.25 0.11
N LYS A 141 14.17 1.43 0.04
CA LYS A 141 14.56 0.53 1.15
C LYS A 141 14.81 1.31 2.45
N ASN A 142 15.48 2.47 2.35
CA ASN A 142 15.71 3.33 3.51
C ASN A 142 14.40 3.88 4.10
N LYS A 143 13.43 4.29 3.27
CA LYS A 143 12.11 4.74 3.73
C LYS A 143 11.35 3.64 4.46
N TYR A 144 11.34 2.41 3.93
CA TYR A 144 10.78 1.26 4.65
C TYR A 144 11.44 1.04 6.02
N SER A 145 12.76 1.23 6.13
CA SER A 145 13.46 1.10 7.42
C SER A 145 13.08 2.16 8.45
N LEU A 146 12.69 3.36 7.98
CA LEU A 146 12.17 4.43 8.84
C LEU A 146 10.73 4.16 9.29
N LEU A 147 9.90 3.61 8.40
CA LEU A 147 8.51 3.23 8.71
C LEU A 147 8.43 2.05 9.68
N TYR A 148 9.36 1.10 9.55
CA TYR A 148 9.43 -0.11 10.38
C TYR A 148 10.78 -0.22 11.09
N PRO A 149 11.08 0.65 12.08
CA PRO A 149 12.38 0.72 12.74
C PRO A 149 12.73 -0.53 13.57
N LYS A 150 11.73 -1.39 13.84
CA LYS A 150 11.94 -2.70 14.47
C LYS A 150 12.49 -3.75 13.49
N CYS A 151 12.42 -3.49 12.18
CA CYS A 151 12.80 -4.42 11.12
C CYS A 151 14.17 -4.10 10.52
N ASP A 152 14.93 -5.15 10.20
CA ASP A 152 16.24 -5.05 9.57
C ASP A 152 16.15 -5.23 8.04
N PHE A 153 16.19 -4.14 7.27
CA PHE A 153 16.12 -4.19 5.79
C PHE A 153 17.51 -4.35 5.14
N LYS A 154 17.98 -5.60 4.98
CA LYS A 154 19.40 -5.88 4.63
C LYS A 154 19.67 -6.26 3.18
N GLY A 155 18.76 -7.00 2.53
CA GLY A 155 18.93 -7.61 1.20
C GLY A 155 19.60 -6.77 0.11
N GLU A 156 20.18 -7.47 -0.86
CA GLU A 156 21.10 -6.94 -1.88
C GLU A 156 20.60 -7.29 -3.30
N LEU A 157 20.69 -6.33 -4.22
CA LEU A 157 20.39 -6.52 -5.64
C LEU A 157 21.69 -6.58 -6.45
N ILE A 158 21.92 -7.72 -7.12
CA ILE A 158 23.06 -7.97 -8.00
C ILE A 158 22.56 -7.88 -9.44
N VAL A 159 23.09 -6.93 -10.20
CA VAL A 159 22.68 -6.64 -11.58
C VAL A 159 23.89 -6.77 -12.49
N LYS A 160 23.73 -7.42 -13.64
CA LYS A 160 24.80 -7.52 -14.65
C LYS A 160 24.93 -6.24 -15.47
N ASN A 161 23.82 -5.66 -15.93
CA ASN A 161 23.78 -4.44 -16.74
C ASN A 161 22.85 -3.40 -16.11
N ILE A 162 23.34 -2.19 -15.89
CA ILE A 162 22.52 -1.05 -15.49
C ILE A 162 22.48 -0.09 -16.69
N VAL A 163 21.30 0.11 -17.26
CA VAL A 163 21.11 0.86 -18.52
C VAL A 163 20.32 2.13 -18.24
N ASP A 164 20.77 3.24 -18.82
CA ASP A 164 20.10 4.55 -18.70
C ASP A 164 19.01 4.63 -19.77
N TYR A 165 17.77 4.32 -19.40
CA TYR A 165 16.62 4.44 -20.29
C TYR A 165 16.00 5.84 -20.18
N GLU A 166 15.48 6.32 -21.30
CA GLU A 166 14.73 7.56 -21.36
C GLU A 166 13.44 7.36 -22.14
N MET A 167 12.42 8.12 -21.76
CA MET A 167 11.19 8.33 -22.51
C MET A 167 11.21 9.74 -23.09
N ASP A 168 10.40 9.98 -24.11
CA ASP A 168 10.15 11.36 -24.52
C ASP A 168 9.60 12.17 -23.34
N ASN A 169 9.99 13.44 -23.24
CA ASN A 169 9.54 14.29 -22.16
C ASN A 169 8.13 14.80 -22.46
N THR A 170 7.12 14.03 -22.04
CA THR A 170 5.71 14.40 -22.18
C THR A 170 5.11 14.78 -20.83
N GLU A 171 4.00 15.51 -20.85
CA GLU A 171 3.16 15.76 -19.68
C GLU A 171 1.97 14.79 -19.66
N ASN A 172 2.17 13.54 -20.09
CA ASN A 172 1.14 12.51 -20.04
C ASN A 172 1.03 11.91 -18.64
N TYR A 173 -0.19 11.52 -18.27
CA TYR A 173 -0.50 10.97 -16.95
C TYR A 173 -1.28 9.66 -17.07
N LEU A 174 -1.00 8.76 -16.14
CA LEU A 174 -1.87 7.62 -15.85
C LEU A 174 -2.21 7.60 -14.37
N SER A 175 -3.37 7.05 -14.03
CA SER A 175 -3.80 6.90 -12.64
C SER A 175 -4.31 5.50 -12.38
N PHE A 176 -3.87 4.89 -11.28
CA PHE A 176 -4.50 3.66 -10.81
C PHE A 176 -5.94 3.95 -10.39
N PHE A 177 -6.87 3.15 -10.94
CA PHE A 177 -8.28 3.38 -10.81
C PHE A 177 -9.04 2.09 -10.46
N SER A 178 -9.94 2.20 -9.48
CA SER A 178 -10.72 1.07 -8.96
C SER A 178 -12.19 1.40 -8.70
N LEU A 179 -12.65 2.60 -9.06
CA LEU A 179 -13.94 3.18 -8.68
C LEU A 179 -14.13 3.36 -7.15
N GLY A 180 -13.09 3.13 -6.34
CA GLY A 180 -13.12 3.45 -4.92
C GLY A 180 -12.99 4.95 -4.69
N VAL A 181 -13.50 5.44 -3.57
CA VAL A 181 -13.44 6.86 -3.15
C VAL A 181 -12.07 7.50 -3.40
N ASP A 182 -11.00 6.82 -2.98
CA ASP A 182 -9.65 7.38 -3.04
C ASP A 182 -9.19 7.58 -4.50
N SER A 183 -9.38 6.56 -5.35
CA SER A 183 -9.03 6.65 -6.78
C SER A 183 -9.96 7.56 -7.57
N THR A 184 -11.25 7.61 -7.23
CA THR A 184 -12.21 8.49 -7.92
C THR A 184 -11.92 9.96 -7.60
N SER A 185 -11.62 10.29 -6.34
CA SER A 185 -11.20 11.64 -5.97
C SER A 185 -9.91 12.05 -6.68
N THR A 186 -8.94 11.14 -6.80
CA THR A 186 -7.68 11.38 -7.54
C THR A 186 -7.95 11.70 -9.00
N VAL A 187 -8.80 10.90 -9.67
CA VAL A 187 -9.16 11.10 -11.08
C VAL A 187 -9.91 12.41 -11.28
N ILE A 188 -10.93 12.70 -10.46
CA ILE A 188 -11.71 13.94 -10.55
C ILE A 188 -10.83 15.17 -10.34
N SER A 189 -9.92 15.14 -9.36
CA SER A 189 -9.02 16.26 -9.06
C SER A 189 -7.97 16.51 -10.14
N ASN A 190 -7.76 15.53 -11.02
CA ASN A 190 -6.75 15.57 -12.08
C ASN A 190 -7.38 15.37 -13.47
N ILE A 191 -8.69 15.59 -13.62
CA ILE A 191 -9.43 15.22 -14.82
C ILE A 191 -8.94 15.96 -16.07
N ASP A 192 -8.50 17.21 -15.90
CA ASP A 192 -7.97 18.06 -16.98
C ASP A 192 -6.63 17.57 -17.55
N LYS A 193 -5.98 16.59 -16.91
CA LYS A 193 -4.70 16.02 -17.35
C LYS A 193 -4.84 14.88 -18.37
N ASN A 194 -6.07 14.58 -18.82
CA ASN A 194 -6.37 13.49 -19.77
C ASN A 194 -5.70 12.16 -19.40
N LEU A 195 -6.09 11.64 -18.23
CA LEU A 195 -5.47 10.47 -17.61
C LEU A 195 -5.77 9.17 -18.37
N THR A 196 -4.79 8.28 -18.50
CA THR A 196 -5.07 6.84 -18.72
C THR A 196 -5.42 6.16 -17.40
N LEU A 197 -6.62 5.58 -17.29
CA LEU A 197 -7.08 4.88 -16.09
C LEU A 197 -6.59 3.43 -16.09
N VAL A 198 -5.80 3.05 -15.08
CA VAL A 198 -5.16 1.72 -14.99
C VAL A 198 -5.84 0.86 -13.94
N THR A 199 -6.26 -0.34 -14.32
CA THR A 199 -6.83 -1.33 -13.38
C THR A 199 -6.16 -2.69 -13.53
N ILE A 200 -5.76 -3.29 -12.39
CA ILE A 200 -5.09 -4.59 -12.35
C ILE A 200 -6.08 -5.69 -11.91
N ARG A 201 -6.44 -6.58 -12.82
CA ARG A 201 -7.08 -7.86 -12.51
C ARG A 201 -6.04 -8.82 -11.91
N GLY A 202 -6.37 -9.42 -10.77
CA GLY A 202 -5.47 -10.26 -9.99
C GLY A 202 -4.85 -9.56 -8.79
N SER A 203 -5.18 -8.27 -8.56
CA SER A 203 -5.05 -7.61 -7.25
C SER A 203 -6.32 -7.84 -6.43
N ASP A 204 -7.26 -6.88 -6.44
CA ASP A 204 -8.46 -6.91 -5.59
C ASP A 204 -9.53 -7.86 -6.14
N ILE A 205 -9.60 -8.00 -7.47
CA ILE A 205 -10.47 -8.97 -8.14
C ILE A 205 -9.64 -10.20 -8.49
N PRO A 206 -9.90 -11.37 -7.87
CA PRO A 206 -9.18 -12.60 -8.18
C PRO A 206 -9.29 -13.00 -9.66
N LEU A 207 -8.27 -13.69 -10.17
CA LEU A 207 -8.26 -14.14 -11.57
C LEU A 207 -9.41 -15.10 -11.89
N GLU A 208 -9.86 -15.89 -10.93
CA GLU A 208 -10.97 -16.84 -11.03
C GLU A 208 -12.32 -16.14 -11.22
N GLU A 209 -12.44 -14.89 -10.75
CA GLU A 209 -13.71 -14.17 -10.62
C GLU A 209 -14.08 -13.45 -11.91
N LYS A 210 -14.46 -14.26 -12.92
CA LYS A 210 -14.79 -13.78 -14.26
C LYS A 210 -16.00 -12.84 -14.28
N ASN A 211 -17.03 -13.14 -13.48
CA ASN A 211 -18.27 -12.35 -13.46
C ASN A 211 -18.05 -10.99 -12.80
N GLY A 212 -17.38 -10.96 -11.65
CA GLY A 212 -17.01 -9.71 -10.99
C GLY A 212 -16.08 -8.85 -11.84
N TRP A 213 -15.09 -9.47 -12.51
CA TRP A 213 -14.25 -8.77 -13.47
C TRP A 213 -15.06 -8.15 -14.62
N LYS A 214 -15.97 -8.92 -15.24
CA LYS A 214 -16.82 -8.42 -16.32
C LYS A 214 -17.62 -7.20 -15.86
N TYR A 215 -18.29 -7.30 -14.72
CA TYR A 215 -19.08 -6.20 -14.16
C TYR A 215 -18.22 -4.95 -13.89
N ILE A 216 -17.07 -5.10 -13.24
CA ILE A 216 -16.21 -3.97 -12.88
C ILE A 216 -15.55 -3.35 -14.11
N SER A 217 -15.07 -4.16 -15.05
CA SER A 217 -14.47 -3.63 -16.29
C SER A 217 -15.48 -2.89 -17.16
N GLU A 218 -16.74 -3.35 -17.22
CA GLU A 218 -17.83 -2.59 -17.85
C GLU A 218 -18.07 -1.26 -17.13
N LYS A 219 -18.10 -1.24 -15.79
CA LYS A 219 -18.25 0.01 -15.02
C LYS A 219 -17.10 1.00 -15.18
N ILE A 220 -15.87 0.52 -15.24
CA ILE A 220 -14.71 1.36 -15.50
C ILE A 220 -14.79 1.91 -16.93
N ALA A 221 -15.20 1.10 -17.91
CA ALA A 221 -15.39 1.57 -19.28
C ALA A 221 -16.50 2.63 -19.36
N ASP A 222 -17.64 2.43 -18.68
CA ASP A 222 -18.72 3.42 -18.59
C ASP A 222 -18.20 4.74 -18.00
N PHE A 223 -17.49 4.69 -16.87
CA PHE A 223 -16.87 5.87 -16.27
C PHE A 223 -15.89 6.54 -17.24
N SER A 224 -15.02 5.77 -17.88
CA SER A 224 -13.99 6.35 -18.76
C SER A 224 -14.62 7.01 -19.99
N ASN A 225 -15.63 6.39 -20.60
CA ASN A 225 -16.39 6.98 -21.70
C ASN A 225 -17.15 8.25 -21.28
N GLU A 226 -17.70 8.26 -20.06
CA GLU A 226 -18.45 9.39 -19.53
C GLU A 226 -17.58 10.64 -19.31
N PHE A 227 -16.28 10.43 -19.10
CA PHE A 227 -15.27 11.44 -18.82
C PHE A 227 -14.24 11.64 -19.94
N ASP A 228 -14.42 10.96 -21.08
CA ASP A 228 -13.51 10.98 -22.25
C ASP A 228 -12.06 10.63 -21.89
N LEU A 229 -11.89 9.57 -21.10
CA LEU A 229 -10.59 9.06 -20.63
C LEU A 229 -10.24 7.71 -21.25
N ASP A 230 -8.95 7.46 -21.41
CA ASP A 230 -8.43 6.17 -21.85
C ASP A 230 -8.41 5.14 -20.71
N THR A 231 -8.45 3.85 -21.05
CA THR A 231 -8.33 2.75 -20.09
C THR A 231 -7.20 1.80 -20.43
N LEU A 232 -6.53 1.31 -19.39
CA LEU A 232 -5.60 0.19 -19.45
C LEU A 232 -6.02 -0.88 -18.44
N PHE A 233 -6.34 -2.06 -18.96
CA PHE A 233 -6.53 -3.24 -18.12
C PHE A 233 -5.27 -4.10 -18.14
N ILE A 234 -4.75 -4.40 -16.94
CA ILE A 234 -3.62 -5.30 -16.74
C ILE A 234 -4.14 -6.56 -16.06
N LYS A 235 -3.69 -7.73 -16.50
CA LYS A 235 -3.99 -9.01 -15.84
C LYS A 235 -2.70 -9.67 -15.38
N SER A 236 -2.61 -9.97 -14.09
CA SER A 236 -1.42 -10.58 -13.51
C SER A 236 -1.74 -11.57 -12.40
N ASP A 237 -0.89 -12.58 -12.22
CA ASP A 237 -0.97 -13.51 -11.10
C ASP A 237 -0.01 -13.18 -9.95
N PHE A 238 0.54 -11.97 -9.89
CA PHE A 238 1.55 -11.55 -8.92
C PHE A 238 1.17 -11.79 -7.44
N ARG A 239 -0.13 -11.70 -7.09
CA ARG A 239 -0.67 -12.05 -5.76
C ARG A 239 -0.56 -13.54 -5.40
N LYS A 240 -0.45 -14.40 -6.41
CA LYS A 240 -0.31 -15.87 -6.29
C LYS A 240 1.12 -16.33 -6.46
N LEU A 241 2.07 -15.41 -6.63
CA LEU A 241 3.48 -15.73 -6.68
C LEU A 241 4.02 -16.03 -5.28
N ILE A 242 3.59 -15.23 -4.31
CA ILE A 242 4.13 -15.18 -2.95
C ILE A 242 3.13 -15.73 -1.94
N ASN A 243 3.62 -16.50 -0.97
CA ASN A 243 2.83 -17.01 0.14
C ASN A 243 2.69 -15.96 1.25
N THR A 244 1.85 -14.96 0.99
CA THR A 244 1.61 -13.84 1.93
C THR A 244 1.04 -14.30 3.27
N GLY A 245 0.39 -15.47 3.33
CA GLY A 245 -0.12 -16.05 4.56
C GLY A 245 1.01 -16.49 5.51
N ILE A 246 2.03 -17.18 4.99
CA ILE A 246 3.21 -17.56 5.79
C ILE A 246 4.00 -16.31 6.19
N LEU A 247 4.21 -15.37 5.25
CA LEU A 247 4.93 -14.13 5.53
C LEU A 247 4.22 -13.28 6.60
N SER A 248 2.89 -13.16 6.52
CA SER A 248 2.11 -12.45 7.55
C SER A 248 2.25 -13.12 8.91
N LYS A 249 2.14 -14.45 9.01
CA LYS A 249 2.36 -15.17 10.27
C LYS A 249 3.75 -14.92 10.86
N LYS A 250 4.76 -14.74 10.02
CA LYS A 250 6.15 -14.54 10.44
C LYS A 250 6.43 -13.11 10.91
N PHE A 251 5.82 -12.11 10.27
CA PHE A 251 6.19 -10.71 10.45
C PHE A 251 5.08 -9.83 11.05
N SER A 252 3.86 -10.34 11.27
CA SER A 252 2.76 -9.48 11.70
C SER A 252 2.94 -8.83 13.06
N GLU A 253 3.65 -9.49 13.97
CA GLU A 253 3.94 -8.91 15.30
C GLU A 253 4.91 -7.73 15.20
N ILE A 254 5.95 -7.83 14.36
CA ILE A 254 6.97 -6.78 14.24
C ILE A 254 6.52 -5.63 13.34
N LEU A 255 5.65 -5.91 12.37
CA LEU A 255 5.04 -4.92 11.49
C LEU A 255 3.80 -4.26 12.11
N GLU A 256 3.19 -4.90 13.12
CA GLU A 256 1.87 -4.56 13.65
C GLU A 256 0.79 -4.51 12.55
N ASP A 257 0.99 -5.30 11.50
CA ASP A 257 0.20 -5.31 10.27
C ASP A 257 0.41 -6.63 9.49
N ASN A 258 -0.34 -6.88 8.43
CA ASN A 258 -0.13 -8.01 7.53
C ASN A 258 0.93 -7.70 6.46
N TRP A 259 1.55 -8.74 5.89
CA TRP A 259 2.63 -8.58 4.92
C TRP A 259 2.23 -7.77 3.68
N TRP A 260 1.02 -7.99 3.18
CA TRP A 260 0.55 -7.33 1.96
C TRP A 260 0.38 -5.83 2.16
N HIS A 261 -0.37 -5.43 3.19
CA HIS A 261 -0.59 -4.02 3.51
C HIS A 261 0.70 -3.35 4.01
N GLY A 262 1.50 -4.03 4.83
CA GLY A 262 2.69 -3.44 5.43
C GLY A 262 3.87 -3.25 4.48
N LEU A 263 4.18 -4.25 3.63
CA LEU A 263 5.45 -4.26 2.89
C LEU A 263 5.36 -4.43 1.37
N GLN A 264 4.25 -4.95 0.82
CA GLN A 264 4.25 -5.42 -0.57
C GLN A 264 3.41 -4.56 -1.53
N HIS A 265 2.19 -4.16 -1.14
CA HIS A 265 1.18 -3.77 -2.13
C HIS A 265 1.52 -2.54 -2.99
N GLY A 266 2.03 -1.45 -2.40
CA GLY A 266 2.27 -0.19 -3.13
C GLY A 266 3.24 -0.37 -4.30
N MET A 267 4.49 -0.72 -4.02
CA MET A 267 5.49 -1.00 -5.07
C MET A 267 5.00 -2.07 -6.06
N SER A 268 4.39 -3.16 -5.57
CA SER A 268 3.88 -4.21 -6.46
C SER A 268 2.84 -3.65 -7.42
N ILE A 269 1.87 -2.85 -6.98
CA ILE A 269 0.82 -2.30 -7.86
C ILE A 269 1.42 -1.25 -8.81
N ILE A 270 2.14 -0.27 -8.27
CA ILE A 270 2.67 0.88 -9.02
C ILE A 270 3.54 0.41 -10.19
N SER A 271 4.42 -0.56 -9.92
CA SER A 271 5.36 -1.06 -10.92
C SER A 271 4.71 -1.72 -12.13
N HIS A 272 3.49 -2.26 -12.03
CA HIS A 272 2.81 -2.88 -13.19
C HIS A 272 2.53 -1.87 -14.31
N ALA A 273 2.37 -0.59 -13.98
CA ALA A 273 2.16 0.45 -14.98
C ALA A 273 3.46 0.86 -15.70
N ILE A 274 4.65 0.63 -15.12
CA ILE A 274 5.92 1.15 -15.63
C ILE A 274 6.23 0.67 -17.08
N PRO A 275 6.08 -0.62 -17.45
CA PRO A 275 6.30 -1.04 -18.83
C PRO A 275 5.36 -0.38 -19.85
N TYR A 276 4.09 -0.16 -19.47
CA TYR A 276 3.15 0.57 -20.32
C TYR A 276 3.51 2.05 -20.39
N ALA A 277 3.86 2.66 -19.26
CA ALA A 277 4.28 4.04 -19.18
C ALA A 277 5.48 4.30 -20.09
N TYR A 278 6.48 3.41 -20.05
CA TYR A 278 7.62 3.44 -20.98
C TYR A 278 7.20 3.32 -22.45
N LEU A 279 6.33 2.36 -22.76
CA LEU A 279 5.90 2.10 -24.13
C LEU A 279 5.10 3.25 -24.75
N TYR A 280 4.44 4.06 -23.94
CA TYR A 280 3.54 5.15 -24.35
C TYR A 280 4.04 6.54 -23.97
N ASP A 281 5.30 6.64 -23.53
CA ASP A 281 5.93 7.91 -23.15
C ASP A 281 5.09 8.65 -22.07
N ILE A 282 4.70 7.95 -21.01
CA ILE A 282 3.93 8.49 -19.88
C ILE A 282 4.86 8.68 -18.69
N ASN A 283 5.16 9.94 -18.38
CA ASN A 283 6.16 10.28 -17.38
C ASN A 283 5.58 10.39 -15.96
N ASN A 284 4.24 10.41 -15.82
CA ASN A 284 3.59 10.66 -14.53
C ASN A 284 2.61 9.52 -14.19
N ILE A 285 2.87 8.81 -13.08
CA ILE A 285 2.02 7.74 -12.54
C ILE A 285 1.39 8.22 -11.25
N LEU A 286 0.05 8.29 -11.19
CA LEU A 286 -0.69 8.64 -9.99
C LEU A 286 -1.16 7.38 -9.25
N ILE A 287 -0.93 7.35 -7.94
CA ILE A 287 -1.51 6.37 -7.01
C ILE A 287 -2.25 7.13 -5.92
N ALA A 288 -3.50 6.75 -5.68
CA ALA A 288 -4.37 7.44 -4.74
C ALA A 288 -3.94 7.21 -3.28
N SER A 289 -3.91 8.28 -2.49
CA SER A 289 -3.68 8.18 -1.06
C SER A 289 -4.86 7.56 -0.32
N THR A 290 -4.58 6.72 0.67
CA THR A 290 -5.61 6.23 1.60
C THR A 290 -5.80 7.21 2.75
N TYR A 291 -4.70 7.60 3.39
CA TYR A 291 -4.71 8.47 4.57
C TYR A 291 -4.18 9.85 4.22
N SER A 292 -4.73 10.84 4.90
CA SER A 292 -4.29 12.22 4.86
C SER A 292 -3.26 12.53 5.95
N LYS A 293 -2.63 13.70 5.81
CA LYS A 293 -1.76 14.27 6.85
C LYS A 293 -2.53 14.55 8.14
N SER A 294 -3.79 14.99 8.07
CA SER A 294 -4.61 15.26 9.26
C SER A 294 -4.96 13.97 10.00
N GLU A 295 -5.37 12.93 9.28
CA GLU A 295 -5.67 11.60 9.86
C GLU A 295 -4.42 10.97 10.50
N SER A 296 -3.24 11.11 9.88
CA SER A 296 -1.99 10.63 10.48
C SER A 296 -1.67 11.36 11.80
N LYS A 297 -1.86 12.68 11.83
CA LYS A 297 -1.64 13.51 13.03
C LYS A 297 -2.60 13.16 14.17
N LEU A 298 -3.85 12.78 13.88
CA LEU A 298 -4.79 12.32 14.89
C LEU A 298 -4.30 11.07 15.64
N LEU A 299 -3.44 10.27 15.00
CA LEU A 299 -2.77 9.11 15.60
C LEU A 299 -1.42 9.45 16.26
N GLY A 300 -1.01 10.73 16.25
CA GLY A 300 0.29 11.16 16.74
C GLY A 300 1.45 10.68 15.87
N MET A 301 1.20 10.46 14.58
CA MET A 301 2.17 9.97 13.60
C MET A 301 2.38 10.99 12.49
N ASP A 302 3.61 11.08 11.96
CA ASP A 302 3.88 11.89 10.76
C ASP A 302 3.24 11.27 9.51
N GLU A 303 3.22 9.93 9.45
CA GLU A 303 2.66 9.12 8.38
C GLU A 303 2.27 7.75 8.94
N ILE A 304 1.08 7.25 8.58
CA ILE A 304 0.64 5.91 8.98
C ILE A 304 1.44 4.87 8.20
N PRO A 305 2.18 3.95 8.86
CA PRO A 305 3.00 2.96 8.16
C PRO A 305 2.17 2.00 7.31
N CYS A 306 2.43 1.97 6.01
CA CYS A 306 1.97 0.94 5.08
C CYS A 306 2.86 0.91 3.83
N ALA A 307 2.67 -0.09 2.97
CA ALA A 307 3.48 -0.26 1.76
C ALA A 307 3.17 0.75 0.64
N SER A 308 2.13 1.58 0.80
CA SER A 308 1.77 2.65 -0.14
C SER A 308 1.56 3.92 0.65
N CYS A 309 2.64 4.67 0.83
CA CYS A 309 2.64 5.93 1.54
C CYS A 309 3.43 6.99 0.75
N PRO A 310 3.13 8.28 0.94
CA PRO A 310 3.82 9.36 0.24
C PRO A 310 5.35 9.29 0.33
N SER A 311 5.90 8.90 1.48
CA SER A 311 7.36 8.86 1.67
C SER A 311 8.07 7.75 0.90
N VAL A 312 7.33 6.72 0.47
CA VAL A 312 7.83 5.56 -0.31
C VAL A 312 7.47 5.70 -1.78
N ASP A 313 6.19 5.92 -2.09
CA ASP A 313 5.68 5.85 -3.47
C ASP A 313 6.29 6.96 -4.34
N ASN A 314 6.47 8.16 -3.79
CA ASN A 314 7.07 9.29 -4.51
C ASN A 314 8.55 9.10 -4.88
N GLU A 315 9.23 8.15 -4.21
CA GLU A 315 10.63 7.83 -4.46
C GLU A 315 10.78 6.85 -5.63
N ILE A 316 9.68 6.27 -6.14
CA ILE A 316 9.71 5.40 -7.32
C ILE A 316 9.90 6.28 -8.57
N LYS A 317 11.10 6.20 -9.15
CA LYS A 317 11.45 6.82 -10.44
C LYS A 317 11.79 5.76 -11.47
N PHE A 318 11.63 6.07 -12.75
CA PHE A 318 11.98 5.15 -13.85
C PHE A 318 12.31 5.92 -15.12
N ALA A 319 13.11 5.32 -16.01
CA ALA A 319 13.40 5.82 -17.35
C ALA A 319 13.71 7.35 -17.41
N LYS A 320 14.64 7.80 -16.56
CA LYS A 320 15.21 9.17 -16.43
C LYS A 320 14.26 10.26 -15.97
N ASN A 321 13.04 10.33 -16.49
CA ASN A 321 12.04 11.37 -16.19
C ASN A 321 10.69 10.80 -15.73
N GLY A 322 10.53 9.49 -15.62
CA GLY A 322 9.35 8.85 -15.04
C GLY A 322 9.27 9.05 -13.52
N ILE A 323 8.12 9.53 -13.05
CA ILE A 323 7.84 9.88 -11.66
C ILE A 323 6.50 9.28 -11.23
N VAL A 324 6.45 8.78 -10.00
CA VAL A 324 5.23 8.42 -9.30
C VAL A 324 4.82 9.53 -8.33
N PHE A 325 3.52 9.80 -8.26
CA PHE A 325 2.90 10.74 -7.32
C PHE A 325 1.86 10.02 -6.46
N HIS A 326 2.04 10.11 -5.15
CA HIS A 326 1.05 9.69 -4.16
C HIS A 326 0.03 10.82 -3.94
N ASP A 327 -1.08 10.77 -4.66
CA ASP A 327 -1.99 11.89 -4.87
C ASP A 327 -3.08 12.01 -3.77
N GLY A 328 -3.47 13.25 -3.44
CA GLY A 328 -4.59 13.53 -2.53
C GLY A 328 -4.30 13.40 -1.04
N VAL A 329 -3.03 13.39 -0.61
CA VAL A 329 -2.62 13.22 0.81
C VAL A 329 -3.05 14.41 1.70
N GLU A 330 -3.38 15.53 1.10
CA GLU A 330 -3.95 16.71 1.76
C GLU A 330 -5.42 16.53 2.13
N ASN A 331 -6.13 15.63 1.45
CA ASN A 331 -7.56 15.41 1.62
C ASN A 331 -7.82 14.19 2.51
N SER A 332 -8.53 14.40 3.62
CA SER A 332 -9.07 13.29 4.41
C SER A 332 -10.02 12.45 3.56
N ARG A 333 -10.41 11.27 4.04
CA ARG A 333 -11.42 10.51 3.31
C ARG A 333 -12.73 11.29 3.14
N GLN A 334 -13.13 12.06 4.16
CA GLN A 334 -14.38 12.81 4.07
C GLN A 334 -14.25 13.94 3.04
N ASP A 335 -13.11 14.63 2.97
CA ASP A 335 -12.83 15.62 1.92
C ASP A 335 -12.93 15.00 0.52
N LYS A 336 -12.37 13.80 0.33
CA LYS A 336 -12.45 13.04 -0.93
C LYS A 336 -13.89 12.72 -1.32
N ILE A 337 -14.74 12.36 -0.36
CA ILE A 337 -16.18 12.17 -0.61
C ILE A 337 -16.82 13.49 -1.04
N GLY A 338 -16.53 14.59 -0.34
CA GLY A 338 -16.99 15.93 -0.72
C GLY A 338 -16.57 16.36 -2.13
N ILE A 339 -15.32 16.07 -2.53
CA ILE A 339 -14.82 16.32 -3.90
C ILE A 339 -15.69 15.58 -4.92
N ILE A 340 -15.96 14.30 -4.69
CA ILE A 340 -16.74 13.45 -5.59
C ILE A 340 -18.19 13.95 -5.69
N THR A 341 -18.86 14.14 -4.55
CA THR A 341 -20.28 14.53 -4.52
C THR A 341 -20.51 15.90 -5.14
N ASN A 342 -19.66 16.89 -4.82
CA ASN A 342 -19.73 18.23 -5.40
C ASN A 342 -19.50 18.20 -6.92
N TYR A 343 -18.53 17.40 -7.38
CA TYR A 343 -18.29 17.26 -8.82
C TYR A 343 -19.50 16.64 -9.53
N CYS A 344 -20.11 15.60 -8.96
CA CYS A 344 -21.29 14.96 -9.53
C CYS A 344 -22.48 15.92 -9.64
N ASP A 345 -22.76 16.72 -8.60
CA ASP A 345 -23.83 17.72 -8.65
C ASP A 345 -23.58 18.76 -9.75
N ASN A 346 -22.38 19.36 -9.75
CA ASN A 346 -22.03 20.47 -10.63
C ASN A 346 -22.04 20.07 -12.11
N ASN A 347 -21.82 18.79 -12.40
CA ASN A 347 -21.76 18.26 -13.75
C ASN A 347 -22.99 17.41 -14.11
N ASN A 348 -23.99 17.30 -13.23
CA ASN A 348 -25.18 16.46 -13.38
C ASN A 348 -24.84 15.00 -13.73
N LYS A 349 -23.84 14.45 -13.03
CA LYS A 349 -23.37 13.07 -13.18
C LYS A 349 -23.89 12.19 -12.05
N LYS A 350 -23.94 10.89 -12.27
CA LYS A 350 -24.18 9.89 -11.23
C LYS A 350 -22.95 9.01 -11.14
N ASP A 351 -22.40 8.86 -9.94
CA ASP A 351 -21.17 8.09 -9.78
C ASP A 351 -21.46 6.59 -9.52
N PHE A 352 -20.55 5.76 -9.98
CA PHE A 352 -20.57 4.31 -9.81
C PHE A 352 -19.51 3.87 -8.81
N LEU A 353 -19.48 4.50 -7.62
CA LEU A 353 -18.52 4.11 -6.60
C LEU A 353 -18.62 2.62 -6.30
N HIS A 354 -17.47 1.95 -6.32
CA HIS A 354 -17.33 0.56 -5.92
C HIS A 354 -16.23 0.47 -4.88
N VAL A 355 -16.61 0.25 -3.63
CA VAL A 355 -15.69 0.25 -2.49
C VAL A 355 -15.56 -1.11 -1.81
N CYS A 356 -16.48 -2.04 -2.10
CA CYS A 356 -16.50 -3.34 -1.45
C CYS A 356 -15.31 -4.20 -1.85
N TRP A 357 -14.75 -4.90 -0.87
CA TRP A 357 -13.63 -5.82 -1.03
C TRP A 357 -13.94 -7.22 -0.47
N GLU A 358 -15.10 -7.41 0.15
CA GLU A 358 -15.54 -8.71 0.71
C GLU A 358 -16.29 -9.56 -0.32
N LYS A 359 -16.96 -8.92 -1.28
CA LYS A 359 -17.66 -9.60 -2.36
C LYS A 359 -16.82 -9.56 -3.63
N THR A 360 -16.69 -10.71 -4.26
CA THR A 360 -15.93 -10.88 -5.50
C THR A 360 -16.81 -10.77 -6.75
N ASP A 361 -18.12 -10.58 -6.59
CA ASP A 361 -19.08 -10.41 -7.68
C ASP A 361 -19.08 -9.01 -8.31
N GLY A 362 -18.21 -8.12 -7.81
CA GLY A 362 -18.03 -6.75 -8.30
C GLY A 362 -19.07 -5.76 -7.80
N LYS A 363 -19.91 -6.12 -6.81
CA LYS A 363 -20.96 -5.23 -6.28
C LYS A 363 -20.66 -4.77 -4.86
N ASN A 364 -21.16 -3.57 -4.52
CA ASN A 364 -21.17 -3.14 -3.14
C ASN A 364 -22.10 -4.04 -2.31
N CYS A 365 -21.56 -4.64 -1.24
CA CYS A 365 -22.36 -5.51 -0.37
C CYS A 365 -23.32 -4.74 0.54
N ASN A 366 -23.08 -3.45 0.75
CA ASN A 366 -23.84 -2.54 1.64
C ASN A 366 -23.82 -2.93 3.13
N LEU A 367 -22.97 -3.87 3.52
CA LEU A 367 -22.95 -4.45 4.88
C LEU A 367 -21.60 -4.34 5.58
N CYS A 368 -20.49 -4.43 4.84
CA CYS A 368 -19.15 -4.40 5.42
C CYS A 368 -18.77 -3.02 5.95
N GLU A 369 -17.68 -2.95 6.73
CA GLU A 369 -17.15 -1.70 7.28
C GLU A 369 -16.95 -0.64 6.18
N LYS A 370 -16.25 -0.99 5.10
CA LYS A 370 -15.88 -0.04 4.03
C LYS A 370 -17.10 0.49 3.27
N CYS A 371 -18.12 -0.36 3.05
CA CYS A 371 -19.40 0.08 2.48
C CYS A 371 -20.14 1.00 3.47
N SER A 372 -20.28 0.56 4.72
CA SER A 372 -20.97 1.28 5.80
C SER A 372 -20.41 2.68 6.01
N ARG A 373 -19.08 2.77 6.11
CA ARG A 373 -18.31 4.01 6.23
C ARG A 373 -18.55 4.95 5.05
N THR A 374 -18.53 4.41 3.82
CA THR A 374 -18.75 5.23 2.62
C THR A 374 -20.20 5.70 2.52
N ILE A 375 -21.17 4.86 2.87
CA ILE A 375 -22.60 5.22 2.95
C ILE A 375 -22.81 6.38 3.92
N MET A 376 -22.23 6.29 5.13
CA MET A 376 -22.35 7.34 6.15
C MET A 376 -21.64 8.63 5.72
N GLY A 377 -20.47 8.53 5.08
CA GLY A 377 -19.75 9.70 4.57
C GLY A 377 -20.45 10.40 3.41
N ILE A 378 -21.13 9.68 2.52
CA ILE A 378 -21.97 10.29 1.47
C ILE A 378 -23.20 10.96 2.10
N LEU A 379 -23.80 10.30 3.09
CA LEU A 379 -24.95 10.85 3.81
C LEU A 379 -24.59 12.12 4.57
N SER A 380 -23.40 12.23 5.17
CA SER A 380 -22.96 13.45 5.85
C SER A 380 -22.76 14.64 4.90
N GLU A 381 -22.57 14.39 3.59
CA GLU A 381 -22.64 15.42 2.54
C GLU A 381 -24.09 15.77 2.12
N LYS A 382 -25.09 15.32 2.89
CA LYS A 382 -26.53 15.47 2.60
C LYS A 382 -26.92 14.87 1.23
N LYS A 383 -26.23 13.81 0.80
CA LYS A 383 -26.50 13.09 -0.45
C LYS A 383 -27.13 11.74 -0.20
N ASP A 384 -27.91 11.26 -1.17
CA ASP A 384 -28.50 9.92 -1.16
C ASP A 384 -27.47 8.89 -1.66
N PRO A 385 -26.96 7.97 -0.81
CA PRO A 385 -25.99 6.95 -1.23
C PRO A 385 -26.51 6.02 -2.34
N ASN A 386 -27.83 5.89 -2.52
CA ASN A 386 -28.40 5.11 -3.63
C ASN A 386 -28.05 5.70 -5.01
N LEU A 387 -27.68 6.98 -5.08
CA LEU A 387 -27.21 7.63 -6.30
C LEU A 387 -25.72 7.38 -6.61
N TYR A 388 -25.00 6.71 -5.69
CA TYR A 388 -23.55 6.51 -5.74
C TYR A 388 -23.17 5.01 -5.73
N GLY A 389 -24.03 4.14 -6.26
CA GLY A 389 -23.73 2.71 -6.39
C GLY A 389 -24.03 1.84 -5.16
N PHE A 390 -24.76 2.37 -4.17
CA PHE A 390 -25.22 1.61 -3.01
C PHE A 390 -26.72 1.27 -3.08
N ASN A 391 -27.16 0.35 -2.23
CA ASN A 391 -28.58 0.06 -1.99
C ASN A 391 -28.84 0.17 -0.49
N VAL A 392 -29.40 1.31 -0.07
CA VAL A 392 -29.53 1.73 1.32
C VAL A 392 -31.00 1.81 1.71
N ASN A 393 -31.32 1.18 2.84
CA ASN A 393 -32.63 1.26 3.50
C ASN A 393 -32.46 1.23 5.03
N ASP A 394 -33.56 1.26 5.79
CA ASP A 394 -33.53 1.26 7.27
C ASP A 394 -32.70 0.10 7.87
N LYS A 395 -32.69 -1.09 7.25
CA LYS A 395 -31.88 -2.23 7.73
C LYS A 395 -30.38 -1.98 7.58
N THR A 396 -29.98 -1.17 6.60
CA THR A 396 -28.58 -0.77 6.43
C THR A 396 -28.13 0.03 7.65
N PHE A 397 -28.93 1.00 8.10
CA PHE A 397 -28.61 1.81 9.29
C PHE A 397 -28.63 0.99 10.58
N GLU A 398 -29.57 0.06 10.73
CA GLU A 398 -29.58 -0.90 11.84
C GLU A 398 -28.29 -1.74 11.88
N ASN A 399 -27.82 -2.21 10.72
CA ASN A 399 -26.56 -2.95 10.61
C ASN A 399 -25.36 -2.09 11.02
N ILE A 400 -25.28 -0.84 10.55
CA ILE A 400 -24.19 0.08 10.89
C ILE A 400 -24.16 0.32 12.40
N LYS A 401 -25.31 0.69 12.98
CA LYS A 401 -25.44 0.93 14.43
C LYS A 401 -25.04 -0.28 15.27
N LYS A 402 -25.45 -1.48 14.85
CA LYS A 402 -25.12 -2.72 15.56
C LYS A 402 -23.62 -3.04 15.52
N ASN A 403 -22.95 -2.74 14.40
CA ASN A 403 -21.56 -3.14 14.18
C ASN A 403 -20.54 -2.01 14.40
N ILE A 404 -20.97 -0.80 14.72
CA ILE A 404 -20.09 0.37 14.80
C ILE A 404 -18.89 0.13 15.74
N ASN A 405 -19.10 -0.46 16.92
CA ASN A 405 -18.02 -0.78 17.85
C ASN A 405 -16.99 -1.78 17.29
N LEU A 406 -17.40 -2.64 16.36
CA LEU A 406 -16.51 -3.56 15.65
C LEU A 406 -15.78 -2.83 14.52
N PHE A 407 -16.51 -2.02 13.75
CA PHE A 407 -16.01 -1.24 12.62
C PHE A 407 -14.99 -0.17 13.03
N SER A 408 -15.18 0.46 14.20
CA SER A 408 -14.28 1.47 14.76
C SER A 408 -13.24 0.90 15.73
N LYS A 409 -13.15 -0.42 15.90
CA LYS A 409 -12.25 -1.05 16.87
C LYS A 409 -10.77 -0.80 16.59
N ASN A 410 -10.40 -0.77 15.31
CA ASN A 410 -9.02 -0.55 14.88
C ASN A 410 -8.75 0.97 14.82
N LYS A 411 -7.70 1.45 15.50
CA LYS A 411 -7.33 2.88 15.51
C LYS A 411 -7.17 3.48 14.10
N VAL A 412 -6.57 2.74 13.18
CA VAL A 412 -6.32 3.15 11.79
C VAL A 412 -7.63 3.28 11.00
N THR A 413 -8.64 2.46 11.30
CA THR A 413 -9.97 2.58 10.68
C THR A 413 -10.84 3.60 11.41
N ASN A 414 -10.69 3.72 12.73
CA ASN A 414 -11.47 4.62 13.59
C ASN A 414 -11.30 6.09 13.18
N VAL A 415 -10.09 6.50 12.79
CA VAL A 415 -9.84 7.87 12.33
C VAL A 415 -10.74 8.27 11.17
N LEU A 416 -11.11 7.31 10.31
CA LEU A 416 -12.00 7.53 9.18
C LEU A 416 -13.47 7.69 9.61
N TRP A 417 -13.87 7.05 10.71
CA TRP A 417 -15.19 7.22 11.32
C TRP A 417 -15.31 8.55 12.08
N ILE A 418 -14.22 8.99 12.72
CA ILE A 418 -14.12 10.31 13.38
C ILE A 418 -14.40 11.42 12.36
N GLY A 419 -13.72 11.41 11.21
CA GLY A 419 -13.94 12.43 10.17
C GLY A 419 -15.39 12.48 9.65
N ILE A 420 -16.08 11.34 9.58
CA ILE A 420 -17.50 11.29 9.22
C ILE A 420 -18.37 11.91 10.33
N GLN A 421 -18.09 11.58 11.59
CA GLN A 421 -18.83 12.14 12.73
C GLN A 421 -18.64 13.66 12.81
N GLU A 422 -17.41 14.14 12.64
CA GLU A 422 -17.10 15.58 12.59
C GLU A 422 -17.94 16.27 11.50
N LYS A 423 -18.06 15.68 10.31
CA LYS A 423 -18.88 16.23 9.24
C LYS A 423 -20.38 16.30 9.58
N PHE A 424 -20.91 15.28 10.24
CA PHE A 424 -22.29 15.35 10.74
C PHE A 424 -22.48 16.45 11.80
N LEU A 425 -21.49 16.65 12.66
CA LEU A 425 -21.56 17.64 13.74
C LEU A 425 -21.51 19.09 13.25
N GLU A 426 -20.99 19.37 12.05
CA GLU A 426 -21.05 20.69 11.41
C GLU A 426 -22.50 21.19 11.24
N ASP A 427 -23.45 20.27 11.04
CA ASP A 427 -24.87 20.52 10.81
C ASP A 427 -25.75 19.80 11.85
N ILE A 428 -25.34 19.80 13.13
CA ILE A 428 -25.97 18.99 14.18
C ILE A 428 -27.50 19.18 14.27
N GLU A 429 -28.01 20.41 14.10
CA GLU A 429 -29.44 20.71 14.17
C GLU A 429 -30.25 19.98 13.08
N TYR A 430 -29.67 19.83 11.88
CA TYR A 430 -30.31 19.11 10.78
C TYR A 430 -30.41 17.61 11.07
N TRP A 431 -29.36 17.04 11.68
CA TRP A 431 -29.26 15.60 11.91
C TRP A 431 -29.84 15.13 13.25
N ASN A 432 -30.11 16.05 14.18
CA ASN A 432 -30.54 15.70 15.53
C ASN A 432 -31.87 14.94 15.55
N ASP A 433 -32.79 15.26 14.64
CA ASP A 433 -34.11 14.61 14.57
C ASP A 433 -34.12 13.39 13.64
N ASP A 434 -33.01 13.08 12.97
CA ASP A 434 -32.89 11.91 12.10
C ASP A 434 -32.73 10.63 12.94
N LYS A 435 -33.77 9.78 12.93
CA LYS A 435 -33.82 8.51 13.68
C LYS A 435 -32.65 7.55 13.36
N ASN A 436 -32.11 7.63 12.14
CA ASN A 436 -31.06 6.76 11.65
C ASN A 436 -29.66 7.29 11.99
N ILE A 437 -29.52 8.58 12.33
CA ILE A 437 -28.23 9.25 12.54
C ILE A 437 -28.03 9.81 13.95
N ASN A 438 -29.08 10.23 14.66
CA ASN A 438 -28.97 10.86 15.98
C ASN A 438 -28.05 10.10 16.96
N TRP A 439 -28.13 8.77 16.98
CA TRP A 439 -27.29 7.93 17.84
C TRP A 439 -25.78 8.06 17.56
N PHE A 440 -25.41 8.33 16.31
CA PHE A 440 -24.03 8.44 15.86
C PHE A 440 -23.41 9.77 16.29
N LEU A 441 -24.21 10.84 16.37
CA LEU A 441 -23.75 12.18 16.81
C LEU A 441 -23.15 12.17 18.22
N TYR A 442 -23.69 11.33 19.11
CA TYR A 442 -23.32 11.26 20.52
C TYR A 442 -22.47 10.04 20.87
N MET A 443 -22.04 9.26 19.88
CA MET A 443 -21.20 8.10 20.09
C MET A 443 -19.76 8.55 20.42
N ASP A 444 -19.17 7.96 21.47
CA ASP A 444 -17.76 8.16 21.77
C ASP A 444 -16.87 7.30 20.84
N LEU A 445 -16.28 7.97 19.85
CA LEU A 445 -15.27 7.41 18.94
C LEU A 445 -13.83 7.74 19.37
N SER A 446 -13.62 8.33 20.55
CA SER A 446 -12.27 8.64 21.01
C SER A 446 -11.42 7.38 21.17
N PHE A 447 -10.11 7.51 20.94
CA PHE A 447 -9.17 6.39 21.02
C PHE A 447 -9.09 5.88 22.47
N LYS A 448 -9.73 4.74 22.76
CA LYS A 448 -9.57 4.03 24.02
C LYS A 448 -8.23 3.30 24.13
#